data_AF-A0A180FKI5-F1
#
_entry.id   AF-A0A180FKI5-F1
#
_cell.length_a   1.000
_cell.length_b   1.000
_cell.length_c   1.000
_cell.angle_alpha   90.00
_cell.angle_beta   90.00
_cell.angle_gamma   90.00
#
_symmetry.space_group_name_H-M   'P 1'
#
loop_
_entity.id
_entity.type
_entity.pdbx_description
1 polymer ?
#
loop_
_entity_poly.entity_id
_entity_poly.type
_entity_poly.pdbx_seq_one_letter_code
_entity_poly.pdbx_strand_id
1 'polypeptide(L)'
;MSRQDYHIQGWKRTKIYPDFIATDKDESKNDYGTIYVLETKGIHLKNEDTKYKQDVFALCNELGAKKAWKELFDEFPDRGFEFQVIFEDEWQNKLNGLII
;
A
#
# COMPACT_ATOMS: atom_id res chain seq x y z
N MET A 1 16.92 2.21 11.56
CA MET A 1 16.94 0.86 10.97
C MET A 1 15.66 0.51 10.20
N SER A 2 14.51 1.20 10.38
CA SER A 2 13.28 0.92 9.60
C SER A 2 13.33 1.25 8.09
N ARG A 3 14.11 2.25 7.69
CA ARG A 3 14.21 2.68 6.27
C ARG A 3 15.05 1.78 5.36
N GLN A 4 15.71 0.75 5.90
CA GLN A 4 16.50 -0.17 5.06
C GLN A 4 15.58 -1.17 4.34
N ASP A 5 14.58 -1.70 5.05
CA ASP A 5 13.81 -2.85 4.56
C ASP A 5 12.38 -2.50 4.13
N TYR A 6 11.84 -1.36 4.60
CA TYR A 6 10.49 -0.92 4.24
C TYR A 6 10.54 0.35 3.39
N HIS A 7 10.44 0.14 2.07
CA HIS A 7 10.32 1.22 1.09
C HIS A 7 9.84 0.65 -0.25
N ILE A 8 9.31 1.54 -1.09
CA ILE A 8 9.00 1.23 -2.48
C ILE A 8 10.00 1.96 -3.36
N GLN A 9 10.65 1.20 -4.23
CA GLN A 9 11.52 1.74 -5.27
C GLN A 9 10.71 1.93 -6.57
N GLY A 10 10.35 3.17 -6.87
CA GLY A 10 9.78 3.53 -8.17
C GLY A 10 10.87 3.93 -9.20
N TRP A 11 10.46 4.57 -10.30
CA TRP A 11 11.38 5.03 -11.35
C TRP A 11 12.17 6.31 -11.02
N LYS A 12 11.83 7.02 -9.93
CA LYS A 12 12.66 8.11 -9.41
C LYS A 12 13.72 7.57 -8.45
N ARG A 13 14.87 8.25 -8.37
CA ARG A 13 15.97 7.87 -7.47
C ARG A 13 15.55 7.85 -5.99
N THR A 14 14.67 8.76 -5.60
CA THR A 14 14.18 8.85 -4.21
C THR A 14 13.16 7.75 -3.95
N LYS A 15 13.36 7.00 -2.86
CA LYS A 15 12.47 5.94 -2.38
C LYS A 15 11.19 6.53 -1.76
N ILE A 16 10.08 5.81 -1.90
CA ILE A 16 8.82 6.11 -1.21
C ILE A 16 8.82 5.32 0.10
N TYR A 17 8.47 5.97 1.20
CA TYR A 17 8.38 5.37 2.52
C TYR A 17 6.96 5.57 3.03
N PRO A 18 6.05 4.63 2.76
CA PRO A 18 4.68 4.71 3.24
C PRO A 18 4.65 4.75 4.77
N ASP A 19 3.59 5.33 5.31
CA ASP A 19 3.46 5.58 6.75
C ASP A 19 3.05 4.30 7.50
N PHE A 20 2.16 3.50 6.90
CA PHE A 20 1.59 2.32 7.56
C PHE A 20 1.50 1.11 6.63
N ILE A 21 1.57 -0.07 7.25
CA ILE A 21 1.06 -1.32 6.72
C ILE A 21 -0.09 -1.74 7.63
N ALA A 22 -1.26 -2.02 7.06
CA ALA A 22 -2.43 -2.48 7.78
C ALA A 22 -3.01 -3.73 7.14
N THR A 23 -3.70 -4.56 7.90
CA THR A 23 -4.46 -5.70 7.38
C THR A 23 -5.56 -6.02 8.38
N ASP A 24 -6.64 -6.61 7.89
CA ASP A 24 -7.68 -7.14 8.78
C ASP A 24 -7.38 -8.61 9.13
N LYS A 25 -7.94 -9.07 10.25
CA LYS A 25 -7.86 -10.47 10.63
C LYS A 25 -8.90 -11.26 9.84
N ASP A 26 -8.44 -12.28 9.12
CA ASP A 26 -9.32 -13.27 8.52
C ASP A 26 -9.73 -14.29 9.59
N GLU A 27 -10.85 -14.00 10.29
CA GLU A 27 -11.39 -14.86 11.34
C GLU A 27 -11.71 -16.28 10.84
N SER A 28 -12.00 -16.44 9.54
CA SER A 28 -12.34 -17.73 8.95
C SER A 28 -11.13 -18.67 8.80
N LYS A 29 -9.91 -18.11 8.74
CA LYS A 29 -8.66 -18.86 8.52
C LYS A 29 -7.67 -18.78 9.68
N ASN A 30 -8.01 -18.09 10.76
CA ASN A 30 -7.06 -17.71 11.83
C ASN A 30 -5.78 -17.09 11.24
N ASP A 31 -5.96 -16.22 10.24
CA ASP A 31 -4.89 -15.60 9.46
C ASP A 31 -5.23 -14.12 9.21
N TYR A 32 -4.53 -13.44 8.30
CA TYR A 32 -4.80 -12.06 7.89
C TYR A 32 -5.36 -11.97 6.46
N GLY A 33 -6.09 -10.89 6.19
CA GLY A 33 -6.74 -10.60 4.91
C GLY A 33 -5.83 -9.87 3.92
N THR A 34 -6.42 -8.94 3.16
CA THR A 34 -5.68 -8.06 2.25
C THR A 34 -4.69 -7.19 3.03
N ILE A 35 -3.47 -7.03 2.49
CA ILE A 35 -2.47 -6.14 3.07
C ILE A 35 -2.59 -4.76 2.40
N TYR A 36 -2.81 -3.74 3.21
CA TYR A 36 -2.88 -2.35 2.80
C TYR A 36 -1.56 -1.62 3.07
N VAL A 37 -1.01 -0.98 2.05
CA VAL A 37 0.19 -0.12 2.15
C VAL A 37 -0.24 1.33 2.00
N LEU A 38 -0.09 2.11 3.06
CA LEU A 38 -0.76 3.40 3.21
C LEU A 38 0.26 4.53 3.35
N GLU A 39 0.15 5.54 2.48
CA GLU A 39 0.84 6.83 2.59
C GLU A 39 -0.21 7.91 2.92
N THR A 40 -0.03 8.63 4.01
CA THR A 40 -0.89 9.75 4.41
C THR A 40 -0.30 11.09 3.96
N LYS A 41 -1.16 12.02 3.56
CA LYS A 41 -0.75 13.34 3.06
C LYS A 41 -1.68 14.44 3.56
N GLY A 42 -1.08 15.56 3.99
CA GLY A 42 -1.85 16.79 4.19
C GLY A 42 -2.37 17.34 2.85
N ILE A 43 -3.51 18.03 2.85
CA ILE A 43 -4.14 18.57 1.63
C ILE A 43 -3.21 19.56 0.92
N HIS A 44 -2.46 20.34 1.70
CA HIS A 44 -1.49 21.30 1.19
C HIS A 44 -0.31 20.65 0.43
N LEU A 45 -0.15 19.32 0.52
CA LEU A 45 0.85 18.54 -0.21
C LEU A 45 0.30 17.92 -1.50
N LYS A 46 -0.86 18.35 -2.00
CA LYS A 46 -1.38 17.98 -3.33
C LYS A 46 -0.51 18.61 -4.43
N ASN A 47 0.61 17.98 -4.73
CA ASN A 47 1.61 18.42 -5.68
C ASN A 47 2.15 17.26 -6.54
N GLU A 48 3.16 17.53 -7.37
CA GLU A 48 3.78 16.54 -8.26
C GLU A 48 4.44 15.36 -7.53
N ASP A 49 4.94 15.53 -6.30
CA ASP A 49 5.47 14.42 -5.49
C ASP A 49 4.35 13.47 -5.08
N THR A 50 3.24 14.02 -4.60
CA THR A 50 2.07 13.22 -4.23
C THR A 50 1.45 12.54 -5.44
N LYS A 51 1.37 13.23 -6.58
CA LYS A 51 0.90 12.63 -7.84
C LYS A 51 1.81 11.47 -8.28
N TYR A 52 3.13 11.66 -8.18
CA TYR A 52 4.09 10.59 -8.47
C TYR A 52 3.86 9.35 -7.58
N LYS A 53 3.65 9.54 -6.27
CA LYS A 53 3.36 8.42 -5.36
C LYS A 53 2.06 7.72 -5.72
N GLN A 54 1.01 8.48 -6.06
CA GLN A 54 -0.26 7.92 -6.54
C GLN A 54 -0.08 7.06 -7.79
N ASP A 55 0.72 7.53 -8.76
CA ASP A 55 0.95 6.79 -10.00
C ASP A 55 1.76 5.50 -9.77
N VAL A 56 2.77 5.55 -8.89
CA VAL A 56 3.52 4.34 -8.48
C VAL A 56 2.60 3.34 -7.77
N PHE A 57 1.76 3.81 -6.84
CA PHE A 57 0.85 2.94 -6.09
C PHE A 57 -0.22 2.33 -6.99
N ALA A 58 -0.75 3.11 -7.95
CA ALA A 58 -1.67 2.60 -8.96
C ALA A 58 -1.04 1.49 -9.81
N LEU A 59 0.22 1.65 -10.21
CA LEU A 59 0.96 0.61 -10.92
C LEU A 59 1.15 -0.66 -10.08
N CYS A 60 1.45 -0.51 -8.78
CA CYS A 60 1.53 -1.64 -7.86
C CYS A 60 0.21 -2.41 -7.77
N ASN A 61 -0.92 -1.71 -7.71
CA ASN A 61 -2.25 -2.34 -7.70
C ASN A 61 -2.55 -3.05 -9.04
N GLU A 62 -2.23 -2.41 -10.17
CA GLU A 62 -2.46 -2.99 -11.49
C GLU A 62 -1.64 -4.27 -11.71
N LEU A 63 -0.35 -4.24 -11.39
CA LEU A 63 0.54 -5.38 -11.61
C LEU A 63 0.39 -6.45 -10.53
N GLY A 64 0.15 -6.05 -9.27
CA GLY A 64 -0.10 -6.95 -8.15
C GLY A 64 -1.37 -7.79 -8.33
N ALA A 65 -2.37 -7.28 -9.06
CA ALA A 65 -3.56 -8.05 -9.43
C ALA A 65 -3.32 -9.07 -10.56
N LYS A 66 -2.29 -8.85 -11.39
CA LYS A 66 -2.00 -9.69 -12.58
C LYS A 66 -1.13 -10.90 -12.26
N LYS A 67 -0.47 -10.94 -11.11
CA LYS A 67 0.44 -12.02 -10.74
C LYS A 67 0.25 -12.43 -9.29
N ALA A 68 -0.05 -13.70 -9.05
CA ALA A 68 -0.09 -14.25 -7.71
C ALA A 68 1.29 -14.06 -7.06
N TRP A 69 1.34 -13.49 -5.86
CA TRP A 69 2.60 -13.16 -5.20
C TRP A 69 3.47 -14.40 -4.94
N LYS A 70 2.82 -15.56 -4.80
CA LYS A 70 3.47 -16.87 -4.74
C LYS A 70 4.32 -17.19 -5.96
N GLU A 71 3.99 -16.66 -7.15
CA GLU A 71 4.81 -16.84 -8.36
C GLU A 71 6.06 -15.95 -8.38
N LEU A 72 6.15 -14.98 -7.48
CA LEU A 72 7.34 -14.14 -7.32
C LEU A 72 8.23 -14.67 -6.19
N PHE A 73 7.62 -15.17 -5.13
CA PHE A 73 8.31 -15.74 -3.97
C PHE A 73 7.51 -16.92 -3.40
N ASP A 74 8.09 -18.11 -3.38
CA ASP A 74 7.42 -19.33 -2.90
C ASP A 74 6.96 -19.24 -1.43
N GLU A 75 7.65 -18.42 -0.63
CA GLU A 75 7.36 -18.17 0.78
C GLU A 75 6.20 -17.20 1.00
N PHE A 76 5.76 -16.48 -0.04
CA PHE A 76 4.65 -15.55 0.08
C PHE A 76 3.33 -16.25 -0.20
N PRO A 77 2.40 -16.30 0.77
CA PRO A 77 1.06 -16.81 0.52
C PRO A 77 0.39 -15.97 -0.57
N ASP A 78 -0.50 -16.60 -1.34
CA ASP A 78 -1.28 -15.89 -2.35
C ASP A 78 -2.24 -14.91 -1.65
N ARG A 79 -1.80 -13.66 -1.51
CA ARG A 79 -2.46 -12.60 -0.74
C ARG A 79 -2.57 -11.36 -1.61
N GLY A 80 -3.72 -10.69 -1.49
CA GLY A 80 -3.94 -9.39 -2.11
C GLY A 80 -3.15 -8.30 -1.41
N PHE A 81 -2.56 -7.40 -2.19
CA PHE A 81 -2.00 -6.15 -1.71
C PHE A 81 -2.77 -4.98 -2.32
N GLU A 82 -2.98 -3.93 -1.53
CA GLU A 82 -3.57 -2.69 -2.01
C GLU A 82 -2.78 -1.49 -1.49
N PHE A 83 -2.36 -0.64 -2.42
CA PHE A 83 -1.55 0.54 -2.15
C PHE A 83 -2.42 1.79 -2.26
N GLN A 84 -2.40 2.65 -1.24
CA GLN A 84 -3.19 3.88 -1.20
C GLN A 84 -2.42 5.09 -0.70
N VAL A 85 -2.61 6.21 -1.40
CA VAL A 85 -2.27 7.55 -0.89
C VAL A 85 -3.57 8.18 -0.38
N ILE A 86 -3.61 8.56 0.89
CA ILE A 86 -4.80 9.00 1.61
C ILE A 86 -4.58 10.43 2.09
N PHE A 87 -5.51 11.35 1.77
CA PHE A 87 -5.42 12.73 2.26
C PHE A 87 -6.07 12.93 3.64
N GLU A 88 -5.60 13.94 4.38
CA GLU A 88 -6.08 14.28 5.73
C GLU A 88 -7.57 14.68 5.79
N ASP A 89 -8.20 15.09 4.69
CA ASP A 89 -9.64 15.38 4.62
C ASP A 89 -10.50 14.11 4.44
N GLU A 90 -9.92 13.00 4.00
CA GLU A 90 -10.66 11.78 3.65
C GLU A 90 -10.26 10.54 4.45
N TRP A 91 -9.20 10.63 5.27
CA TRP A 91 -8.58 9.44 5.87
C TRP A 91 -9.55 8.58 6.67
N GLN A 92 -10.43 9.18 7.46
CA GLN A 92 -11.37 8.43 8.29
C GLN A 92 -12.34 7.62 7.44
N ASN A 93 -12.91 8.23 6.40
CA ASN A 93 -13.84 7.55 5.50
C ASN A 93 -13.14 6.46 4.69
N LYS A 94 -11.90 6.71 4.24
CA LYS A 94 -11.10 5.73 3.51
C LYS A 94 -10.80 4.51 4.39
N LEU A 95 -10.23 4.70 5.57
CA LEU A 95 -9.85 3.60 6.44
C LEU A 95 -11.06 2.78 6.91
N ASN A 96 -12.16 3.44 7.26
CA ASN A 96 -13.40 2.76 7.62
C ASN A 96 -13.98 1.93 6.46
N GLY A 97 -13.68 2.26 5.20
CA GLY A 97 -14.10 1.48 4.04
C GLY A 97 -13.23 0.26 3.74
N LEU A 98 -12.01 0.20 4.30
CA LEU A 98 -11.06 -0.90 4.08
C LEU A 98 -11.15 -1.99 5.14
N ILE A 99 -11.59 -1.62 6.35
CA ILE A 99 -11.68 -2.50 7.52
C ILE A 99 -13.18 -2.55 7.89
N ILE A 100 -13.92 -3.42 7.21
CA ILE A 100 -15.33 -3.75 7.50
C ILE A 100 -15.46 -5.26 7.58
#